data_AF-A0A1H5S650-F1
#
_entry.id   AF-A0A1H5S650-F1
#
_cell.length_a   1.000
_cell.length_b   1.000
_cell.length_c   1.000
_cell.angle_alpha   90.00
_cell.angle_beta   90.00
_cell.angle_gamma   90.00
#
_symmetry.space_group_name_H-M   'P 1'
#
loop_
_entity.id
_entity.type
_entity.pdbx_description
1 polymer ?
#
loop_
_entity_poly.entity_id
_entity_poly.type
_entity_poly.pdbx_seq_one_letter_code
_entity_poly.pdbx_strand_id
1 'polypeptide(L)'
;MFDLFRVRQARREAYAALEPFVNRTTLEGNVPHAGDWLQPQIIGFLATFVTLIAQRRCGALRTHALASVQSNVLNTLTGIGPELIGEEICLLSSRRDPAFAAGSFGALAFLEALGSTASAAADASETPDQGADLDSRRRSTLDELWEEHVESGMRRARAVG
;
A
#
# COMPACT_ATOMS: atom_id res chain seq x y z
N MET A 1 16.01 20.65 8.07
CA MET A 1 16.45 20.11 6.76
C MET A 1 16.40 18.59 6.68
N PHE A 2 16.73 17.87 7.77
CA PHE A 2 16.65 16.41 7.86
C PHE A 2 15.25 15.82 7.61
N ASP A 3 14.19 16.51 8.02
CA ASP A 3 12.81 16.04 7.82
C ASP A 3 12.43 15.93 6.34
N LEU A 4 12.89 16.87 5.50
CA LEU A 4 12.62 16.83 4.06
C LEU A 4 13.31 15.63 3.38
N PHE A 5 14.52 15.29 3.83
CA PHE A 5 15.24 14.12 3.32
C PHE A 5 14.56 12.82 3.74
N ARG A 6 14.14 12.70 5.00
CA ARG A 6 13.39 11.54 5.50
C ARG A 6 12.04 11.37 4.79
N VAL A 7 11.32 12.47 4.56
CA VAL A 7 10.07 12.49 3.78
C VAL A 7 10.29 12.06 2.32
N ARG A 8 11.38 12.48 1.69
CA ARG A 8 11.74 11.99 0.33
C ARG A 8 12.03 10.49 0.34
N GLN A 9 12.77 10.01 1.33
CA GLN A 9 13.08 8.59 1.47
C GLN A 9 11.83 7.75 1.69
N ALA A 10 10.95 8.16 2.62
CA ALA A 10 9.68 7.50 2.89
C ALA A 10 8.81 7.38 1.64
N ARG A 11 8.70 8.47 0.84
CA ARG A 11 7.99 8.44 -0.45
C ARG A 11 8.57 7.42 -1.41
N ARG A 12 9.89 7.44 -1.59
CA ARG A 12 10.58 6.53 -2.53
C ARG A 12 10.36 5.07 -2.15
N GLU A 13 10.41 4.76 -0.86
CA GLU A 13 10.24 3.38 -0.40
C GLU A 13 8.79 2.90 -0.48
N ALA A 14 7.83 3.75 -0.08
CA ALA A 14 6.42 3.41 -0.21
C ALA A 14 6.04 3.19 -1.68
N TYR A 15 6.55 4.06 -2.57
CA TYR A 15 6.39 3.91 -4.01
C TYR A 15 7.00 2.60 -4.51
N ALA A 16 8.28 2.35 -4.23
CA ALA A 16 8.99 1.16 -4.72
C ALA A 16 8.38 -0.16 -4.20
N ALA A 17 7.75 -0.14 -3.02
CA ALA A 17 7.06 -1.31 -2.49
C ALA A 17 5.72 -1.59 -3.17
N LEU A 18 4.99 -0.56 -3.61
CA LEU A 18 3.67 -0.70 -4.24
C LEU A 18 3.73 -0.79 -5.77
N GLU A 19 4.70 -0.13 -6.41
CA GLU A 19 4.83 -0.03 -7.87
C GLU A 19 4.73 -1.38 -8.59
N PRO A 20 5.41 -2.46 -8.15
CA PRO A 20 5.31 -3.75 -8.85
C PRO A 20 3.89 -4.31 -8.89
N PHE A 21 3.11 -4.12 -7.83
CA PHE A 21 1.75 -4.64 -7.71
C PHE A 21 0.77 -3.79 -8.51
N VAL A 22 0.89 -2.47 -8.44
CA VAL A 22 0.09 -1.54 -9.26
C VAL A 22 0.34 -1.75 -10.74
N ASN A 23 1.60 -1.92 -11.15
CA ASN A 23 1.96 -2.21 -12.53
C ASN A 23 1.42 -3.56 -12.99
N ARG A 24 1.45 -4.59 -12.14
CA ARG A 24 0.84 -5.89 -12.45
C ARG A 24 -0.67 -5.76 -12.71
N THR A 25 -1.40 -5.10 -11.81
CA THR A 25 -2.85 -4.90 -11.93
C THR A 25 -3.23 -4.09 -13.19
N THR A 26 -2.39 -3.16 -13.62
CA THR A 26 -2.61 -2.40 -14.87
C THR A 26 -2.30 -3.21 -16.13
N LEU A 27 -1.32 -4.11 -16.09
CA LEU A 27 -0.88 -4.94 -17.23
C LEU A 27 -1.77 -6.17 -17.47
N GLU A 28 -2.40 -6.75 -16.44
CA GLU A 28 -3.26 -7.93 -16.53
C GLU A 28 -4.63 -7.69 -17.23
N GLY A 29 -4.75 -6.61 -18.00
CA GLY A 29 -5.76 -6.49 -19.05
C GLY A 29 -6.97 -5.60 -18.75
N ASN A 30 -6.97 -4.86 -17.64
CA ASN A 30 -7.97 -3.81 -17.41
C ASN A 30 -7.34 -2.62 -16.68
N VAL A 31 -6.84 -1.64 -17.45
CA VAL A 31 -6.36 -0.35 -16.90
C VAL A 31 -7.47 0.22 -16.00
N PRO A 32 -7.26 0.27 -14.67
CA PRO A 32 -8.28 0.78 -13.78
C PRO A 32 -8.55 2.25 -14.06
N HIS A 33 -9.81 2.63 -14.10
CA HIS A 33 -10.16 4.05 -14.14
C HIS A 33 -9.70 4.68 -12.82
N ALA A 34 -9.38 5.98 -12.82
CA ALA A 34 -8.95 6.67 -11.60
C ALA A 34 -9.95 6.45 -10.43
N GLY A 35 -11.25 6.35 -10.72
CA GLY A 35 -12.28 6.06 -9.72
C GLY A 35 -12.26 4.65 -9.12
N ASP A 36 -11.69 3.65 -9.82
CA ASP A 36 -11.59 2.27 -9.31
C ASP A 36 -10.70 2.22 -8.04
N TRP A 37 -9.68 3.08 -7.99
CA TRP A 37 -8.75 3.19 -6.86
C TRP A 37 -9.36 3.89 -5.64
N LEU A 38 -10.46 4.63 -5.81
CA LEU A 38 -11.15 5.36 -4.73
C LEU A 38 -12.12 4.49 -3.95
N GLN A 39 -12.26 3.20 -4.30
CA GLN A 39 -13.08 2.28 -3.54
C GLN A 39 -12.62 2.26 -2.07
N PRO A 40 -13.55 2.35 -1.08
CA PRO A 40 -13.18 2.56 0.32
C PRO A 40 -12.12 1.59 0.85
N GLN A 41 -12.25 0.31 0.50
CA GLN A 41 -11.28 -0.72 0.87
C GLN A 41 -9.89 -0.48 0.27
N ILE A 42 -9.82 -0.11 -1.01
CA ILE A 42 -8.56 0.07 -1.73
C ILE A 42 -7.85 1.33 -1.20
N ILE A 43 -8.57 2.44 -1.06
CA ILE A 43 -7.99 3.67 -0.55
C ILE A 43 -7.58 3.52 0.92
N GLY A 44 -8.34 2.77 1.73
CA GLY A 44 -7.97 2.42 3.10
C GLY A 44 -6.68 1.60 3.15
N PHE A 45 -6.53 0.60 2.28
CA PHE A 45 -5.30 -0.18 2.16
C PHE A 45 -4.11 0.69 1.79
N LEU A 46 -4.20 1.41 0.67
CA LEU A 46 -3.11 2.22 0.14
C LEU A 46 -2.68 3.33 1.10
N ALA A 47 -3.65 4.07 1.66
CA ALA A 47 -3.38 5.15 2.59
C ALA A 47 -2.70 4.64 3.87
N THR A 48 -3.14 3.50 4.39
CA THR A 48 -2.58 2.89 5.60
C THR A 48 -1.19 2.35 5.34
N PHE A 49 -0.96 1.66 4.23
CA PHE A 49 0.35 1.15 3.85
C PHE A 49 1.39 2.28 3.76
N VAL A 50 1.05 3.36 3.04
CA VAL A 50 1.94 4.53 2.91
C VAL A 50 2.18 5.19 4.27
N THR A 51 1.16 5.30 5.12
CA THR A 51 1.31 5.81 6.50
C THR A 51 2.29 4.98 7.30
N LEU A 52 2.18 3.65 7.27
CA LEU A 52 3.03 2.77 8.05
C LEU A 52 4.49 2.83 7.60
N ILE A 53 4.75 2.84 6.28
CA ILE A 53 6.11 3.05 5.75
C ILE A 53 6.67 4.41 6.18
N ALA A 54 5.86 5.46 6.08
CA ALA A 54 6.27 6.81 6.47
C ALA A 54 6.61 6.89 7.96
N GLN A 55 5.79 6.29 8.82
CA GLN A 55 6.01 6.21 10.27
C GLN A 55 7.25 5.38 10.61
N ARG A 56 7.47 4.24 9.94
CA ARG A 56 8.67 3.40 10.15
C ARG A 56 9.97 4.15 9.85
N ARG A 57 9.96 5.08 8.89
CA ARG A 57 11.16 5.85 8.48
C ARG A 57 11.34 7.18 9.17
N CYS A 58 10.25 7.87 9.48
CA CYS A 58 10.30 9.23 10.00
C CYS A 58 9.91 9.34 11.48
N GLY A 59 9.36 8.27 12.07
CA GLY A 59 8.66 8.35 13.35
C GLY A 59 7.31 9.05 13.19
N ALA A 60 6.79 9.62 14.28
CA ALA A 60 5.55 10.40 14.25
C ALA A 60 5.71 11.64 13.36
N LEU A 61 5.02 11.65 12.22
CA LEU A 61 4.96 12.80 11.31
C LEU A 61 3.84 13.75 11.73
N ARG A 62 4.06 15.06 11.52
CA ARG A 62 2.97 16.05 11.57
C ARG A 62 1.96 15.75 10.47
N THR A 63 0.68 16.03 10.73
CA THR A 63 -0.44 15.74 9.81
C THR A 63 -0.18 16.20 8.37
N HIS A 64 0.31 17.42 8.17
CA HIS A 64 0.61 17.94 6.83
C HIS A 64 1.74 17.19 6.11
N ALA A 65 2.76 16.75 6.83
CA ALA A 65 3.86 15.98 6.25
C ALA A 65 3.40 14.59 5.82
N LEU A 66 2.55 13.94 6.64
CA LEU A 66 1.96 12.64 6.32
C LEU A 66 1.01 12.73 5.11
N ALA A 67 0.11 13.72 5.11
CA ALA A 67 -0.79 13.96 3.98
C ALA A 67 -0.01 14.21 2.68
N SER A 68 1.09 14.97 2.74
CA SER A 68 1.95 15.20 1.57
C SER A 68 2.59 13.91 1.05
N VAL A 69 3.01 13.00 1.93
CA VAL A 69 3.56 11.69 1.52
C VAL A 69 2.48 10.83 0.87
N GLN A 70 1.32 10.70 1.53
CA GLN A 70 0.19 9.90 1.02
C GLN A 70 -0.28 10.41 -0.34
N SER A 71 -0.68 11.69 -0.43
CA SER A 71 -1.19 12.26 -1.66
C SER A 71 -0.17 12.19 -2.81
N ASN A 72 1.13 12.37 -2.54
CA ASN A 72 2.14 12.32 -3.60
C ASN A 72 2.39 10.88 -4.11
N VAL A 73 2.54 9.91 -3.21
CA VAL A 73 2.76 8.50 -3.59
C VAL A 73 1.54 7.97 -4.33
N LEU A 74 0.34 8.19 -3.80
CA LEU A 74 -0.89 7.67 -4.39
C LEU A 74 -1.24 8.36 -5.71
N ASN A 75 -1.04 9.68 -5.83
CA ASN A 75 -1.18 10.37 -7.11
C ASN A 75 -0.24 9.79 -8.18
N THR A 76 1.03 9.54 -7.82
CA THR A 76 2.01 9.00 -8.76
C THR A 76 1.64 7.59 -9.21
N LEU A 77 1.15 6.74 -8.30
CA LEU A 77 0.80 5.35 -8.60
C LEU A 77 -0.54 5.19 -9.35
N THR A 78 -1.54 6.01 -9.00
CA THR A 78 -2.93 5.80 -9.46
C THR A 78 -3.41 6.84 -10.46
N GLY A 79 -2.69 7.96 -10.61
CA GLY A 79 -3.11 9.11 -11.40
C GLY A 79 -4.23 9.95 -10.76
N ILE A 80 -4.75 9.59 -9.58
CA ILE A 80 -5.80 10.36 -8.90
C ILE A 80 -5.23 11.68 -8.38
N GLY A 81 -5.98 12.78 -8.53
CA GLY A 81 -5.61 14.09 -7.99
C GLY A 81 -5.35 14.05 -6.46
N PRO A 82 -4.29 14.73 -5.97
CA PRO A 82 -3.89 14.66 -4.57
C PRO A 82 -4.95 15.20 -3.59
N GLU A 83 -5.79 16.14 -4.04
CA GLU A 83 -6.91 16.71 -3.29
C GLU A 83 -8.00 15.66 -3.05
N LEU A 84 -8.36 14.91 -4.09
CA LEU A 84 -9.42 13.90 -4.05
C LEU A 84 -9.04 12.73 -3.14
N ILE A 85 -7.77 12.30 -3.17
CA ILE A 85 -7.23 11.30 -2.24
C ILE A 85 -7.40 11.76 -0.78
N GLY A 86 -7.02 13.01 -0.49
CA GLY A 86 -7.07 13.54 0.86
C GLY A 86 -8.51 13.68 1.38
N GLU A 87 -9.42 14.15 0.52
CA GLU A 87 -10.84 14.28 0.82
C GLU A 87 -11.47 12.92 1.16
N GLU A 88 -11.25 11.91 0.32
CA GLU A 88 -11.83 10.58 0.55
C GLU A 88 -11.30 9.91 1.82
N ILE A 89 -9.98 9.99 2.08
CA ILE A 89 -9.41 9.47 3.33
C ILE A 89 -10.07 10.13 4.54
N CYS A 90 -10.26 11.46 4.51
CA CYS A 90 -10.90 12.19 5.61
C CYS A 90 -12.37 11.80 5.76
N LEU A 91 -13.11 11.74 4.65
CA LEU A 91 -14.52 11.39 4.62
C LEU A 91 -14.76 9.99 5.19
N LEU A 92 -14.07 8.98 4.65
CA LEU A 92 -14.23 7.57 5.03
C LEU A 92 -13.79 7.31 6.47
N SER A 93 -12.69 7.92 6.89
CA SER A 93 -12.21 7.85 8.27
C SER A 93 -13.21 8.47 9.25
N SER A 94 -13.75 9.66 8.94
CA SER A 94 -14.73 10.34 9.80
C SER A 94 -16.03 9.54 9.97
N ARG A 95 -16.44 8.81 8.93
CA ARG A 95 -17.62 7.94 8.94
C ARG A 95 -17.37 6.57 9.57
N ARG A 96 -16.11 6.24 9.90
CA ARG A 96 -15.69 4.90 10.32
C ARG A 96 -16.17 3.83 9.34
N ASP A 97 -15.99 4.10 8.06
CA ASP A 97 -16.43 3.20 6.99
C ASP A 97 -15.82 1.80 7.17
N PRO A 98 -16.63 0.72 7.18
CA PRO A 98 -16.14 -0.62 7.48
C PRO A 98 -15.27 -1.18 6.36
N ALA A 99 -15.53 -0.82 5.10
CA ALA A 99 -14.70 -1.26 3.98
C ALA A 99 -13.34 -0.57 4.01
N PHE A 100 -13.31 0.73 4.34
CA PHE A 100 -12.07 1.46 4.60
C PHE A 100 -11.25 0.81 5.72
N ALA A 101 -11.88 0.48 6.86
CA ALA A 101 -11.21 -0.21 7.96
C ALA A 101 -10.67 -1.59 7.55
N ALA A 102 -11.43 -2.38 6.78
CA ALA A 102 -10.96 -3.67 6.26
C ALA A 102 -9.74 -3.51 5.34
N GLY A 103 -9.71 -2.46 4.52
CA GLY A 103 -8.54 -2.06 3.74
C GLY A 103 -7.33 -1.77 4.63
N SER A 104 -7.51 -0.96 5.67
CA SER A 104 -6.46 -0.64 6.64
C SER A 104 -5.88 -1.88 7.33
N PHE A 105 -6.72 -2.85 7.70
CA PHE A 105 -6.27 -4.12 8.28
C PHE A 105 -5.48 -4.97 7.26
N GLY A 106 -5.94 -5.02 6.02
CA GLY A 106 -5.20 -5.69 4.94
C GLY A 106 -3.80 -5.11 4.74
N ALA A 107 -3.65 -3.79 4.83
CA ALA A 107 -2.35 -3.14 4.71
C ALA A 107 -1.38 -3.50 5.84
N LEU A 108 -1.88 -3.75 7.05
CA LEU A 108 -1.07 -4.23 8.17
C LEU A 108 -0.55 -5.64 7.87
N ALA A 109 -1.43 -6.56 7.46
CA ALA A 109 -1.06 -7.92 7.10
C ALA A 109 -0.05 -7.96 5.93
N PHE A 110 -0.28 -7.11 4.92
CA PHE A 110 0.63 -6.98 3.78
C PHE A 110 2.01 -6.46 4.20
N LEU A 111 2.07 -5.45 5.07
CA LEU A 111 3.35 -4.93 5.56
C LEU A 111 4.08 -5.93 6.46
N GLU A 112 3.35 -6.71 7.26
CA GLU A 112 3.91 -7.80 8.05
C GLU A 112 4.54 -8.87 7.16
N ALA A 113 3.82 -9.33 6.14
CA ALA A 113 4.35 -10.27 5.14
C ALA A 113 5.59 -9.73 4.41
N LEU A 114 5.64 -8.42 4.17
CA LEU A 114 6.81 -7.73 3.61
C LEU A 114 7.99 -7.66 4.60
N GLY A 115 7.71 -7.60 5.90
CA GLY A 115 8.65 -7.34 6.99
C GLY A 115 9.22 -8.54 7.73
N SER A 116 8.53 -9.70 7.74
CA SER A 116 8.90 -10.95 8.46
C SER A 116 10.23 -11.62 8.02
N THR A 117 11.05 -10.89 7.28
CA THR A 117 12.19 -11.37 6.48
C THR A 117 13.48 -10.74 6.95
N ALA A 118 13.45 -9.47 7.37
CA ALA A 118 14.60 -8.79 7.95
C ALA A 118 15.04 -9.43 9.28
N SER A 119 14.12 -10.09 9.99
CA SER A 119 14.41 -10.82 11.23
C SER A 119 14.86 -12.26 10.98
N ALA A 120 14.30 -12.95 9.98
CA ALA A 120 14.67 -14.33 9.66
C ALA A 120 16.05 -14.43 8.99
N ALA A 121 16.36 -13.51 8.06
CA ALA A 121 17.66 -13.47 7.38
C ALA A 121 18.83 -13.04 8.30
N ALA A 122 18.55 -12.47 9.46
CA ALA A 122 19.57 -12.13 10.47
C ALA A 122 19.94 -13.33 11.36
N ASP A 123 19.03 -14.31 11.51
CA ASP A 123 19.18 -15.45 12.41
C ASP A 123 19.50 -16.77 11.71
N ALA A 124 19.36 -16.86 10.38
CA ALA A 124 19.44 -18.11 9.67
C ALA A 124 20.74 -18.28 8.86
N SER A 125 21.53 -19.28 9.24
CA SER A 125 22.54 -19.92 8.39
C SER A 125 21.84 -20.72 7.28
N GLU A 126 21.12 -20.02 6.39
CA GLU A 126 20.29 -20.61 5.34
C GLU A 126 21.11 -21.04 4.12
N THR A 127 20.89 -22.26 3.65
CA THR A 127 21.42 -22.72 2.37
C THR A 127 20.66 -22.05 1.21
N PRO A 128 21.29 -21.84 0.04
CA PRO A 128 20.68 -21.10 -1.09
C PRO A 128 19.32 -21.64 -1.55
N ASP A 129 19.08 -22.93 -1.35
CA ASP A 129 17.85 -23.63 -1.78
C ASP A 129 16.64 -23.30 -0.88
N GLN A 130 16.87 -23.04 0.41
CA GLN A 130 15.80 -22.68 1.36
C GLN A 130 15.37 -21.22 1.22
N GLY A 131 16.30 -20.32 0.91
CA GLY A 131 16.00 -18.91 0.67
C GLY A 131 15.07 -18.69 -0.54
N ALA A 132 15.26 -19.48 -1.61
CA ALA A 132 14.43 -19.38 -2.82
C ALA A 132 12.98 -19.84 -2.60
N ASP A 133 12.74 -20.91 -1.82
CA ASP A 133 11.39 -21.37 -1.47
C ASP A 133 10.67 -20.36 -0.56
N LEU A 134 11.38 -19.79 0.42
CA LEU A 134 10.83 -18.76 1.31
C LEU A 134 10.46 -17.47 0.57
N ASP A 135 11.29 -17.03 -0.37
CA ASP A 135 11.02 -15.86 -1.20
C ASP A 135 9.83 -16.10 -2.14
N SER A 136 9.71 -17.30 -2.72
CA SER A 136 8.58 -17.68 -3.58
C SER A 136 7.27 -17.73 -2.81
N ARG A 137 7.26 -18.37 -1.63
CA ARG A 137 6.08 -18.45 -0.75
C ARG A 137 5.64 -17.06 -0.30
N ARG A 138 6.59 -16.19 0.04
CA ARG A 138 6.31 -14.80 0.40
C ARG A 138 5.69 -14.03 -0.75
N ARG A 139 6.22 -14.19 -1.96
CA ARG A 139 5.65 -13.55 -3.14
C ARG A 139 4.21 -14.00 -3.36
N SER A 140 3.93 -15.30 -3.24
CA SER A 140 2.56 -15.84 -3.26
C SER A 140 1.66 -15.17 -2.21
N THR A 141 2.10 -15.08 -0.95
CA THR A 141 1.30 -14.44 0.11
C THR A 141 1.04 -12.95 -0.17
N LEU A 142 2.03 -12.23 -0.69
CA LEU A 142 1.83 -10.81 -1.06
C LEU A 142 0.86 -10.68 -2.23
N ASP A 143 0.97 -11.55 -3.23
CA ASP A 143 0.08 -11.55 -4.39
C ASP A 143 -1.36 -11.89 -3.98
N GLU A 144 -1.55 -12.87 -3.07
CA GLU A 144 -2.86 -13.23 -2.49
C GLU A 144 -3.49 -12.06 -1.71
N LEU A 145 -2.71 -11.41 -0.82
CA LEU A 145 -3.19 -10.27 -0.05
C LEU A 145 -3.53 -9.07 -0.95
N TRP A 146 -2.74 -8.85 -2.02
CA TRP A 146 -3.04 -7.82 -3.01
C TRP A 146 -4.32 -8.14 -3.79
N GLU A 147 -4.49 -9.38 -4.24
CA GLU A 147 -5.69 -9.80 -4.95
C GLU A 147 -6.94 -9.63 -4.06
N GLU A 148 -6.86 -10.04 -2.79
CA GLU A 148 -7.97 -9.95 -1.83
C GLU A 148 -8.38 -8.49 -1.55
N HIS A 149 -7.40 -7.63 -1.25
CA HIS A 149 -7.69 -6.29 -0.76
C HIS A 149 -7.80 -5.23 -1.84
N VAL A 150 -7.20 -5.45 -3.02
CA VAL A 150 -7.17 -4.47 -4.11
C VAL A 150 -7.96 -4.97 -5.32
N GLU A 151 -7.52 -6.06 -5.94
CA GLU A 151 -8.08 -6.49 -7.24
C GLU A 151 -9.53 -6.98 -7.12
N SER A 152 -9.85 -7.68 -6.03
CA SER A 152 -11.23 -8.09 -5.73
C SER A 152 -12.13 -6.89 -5.45
N GLY A 153 -11.60 -5.83 -4.82
CA GLY A 153 -12.29 -4.56 -4.64
C GLY A 153 -12.63 -3.90 -5.97
N MET A 154 -11.67 -3.85 -6.90
CA MET A 154 -11.89 -3.31 -8.25
C MET A 154 -12.91 -4.13 -9.05
N ARG A 155 -12.84 -5.46 -8.98
CA ARG A 155 -13.82 -6.36 -9.63
C ARG A 155 -15.23 -6.13 -9.10
N ARG A 156 -15.40 -5.98 -7.77
CA ARG A 156 -16.70 -5.68 -7.15
C ARG A 156 -17.26 -4.35 -7.61
N ALA A 157 -16.43 -3.31 -7.68
CA ALA A 157 -16.86 -1.98 -8.13
C ALA A 157 -17.43 -2.01 -9.56
N ARG A 158 -16.79 -2.76 -10.46
CA ARG A 158 -17.22 -2.90 -11.86
C ARG A 158 -18.44 -3.79 -12.06
N ALA A 159 -18.76 -4.67 -11.12
CA ALA A 159 -19.94 -5.52 -11.19
C ALA A 159 -21.24 -4.81 -10.76
N VAL A 160 -21.11 -3.65 -10.10
CA VAL A 160 -22.24 -2.88 -9.55
C VAL A 160 -22.57 -1.64 -10.41
N GLY A 161 -21.69 -1.25 -11.34
CA GLY A 161 -21.90 -0.17 -12.31
C GLY A 161 -22.40 -0.66 -13.66
#